data_AF-A0A1B6ZB95-F1
#
_entry.id   AF-A0A1B6ZB95-F1
#
_cell.length_a   1.000
_cell.length_b   1.000
_cell.length_c   1.000
_cell.angle_alpha   90.00
_cell.angle_beta   90.00
_cell.angle_gamma   90.00
#
_symmetry.space_group_name_H-M   'P 1'
#
loop_
_entity.id
_entity.type
_entity.pdbx_description
1 polymer ?
#
loop_
_entity_poly.entity_id
_entity_poly.type
_entity_poly.pdbx_seq_one_letter_code
_entity_poly.pdbx_strand_id
1 'polypeptide(L)'
;MSDANRVLRDARFRNSIGYKSHAMKRGHFMKKLGRAALITAGVLIGASVIGGILNGIGFWGVMISAGLIGGGIWAAMKFPKMKIPTPETLVQSDLKSLAGKTEIWLEAQRPALPPPAIKIVNDIGQQLDMLSPQLQKLKEGDAAAYEIRKLMGEHLPELISGYRAIPQSLRRKNNDNGKTPEEQLIGGLSLIEKEISGVTEQIAKGDIDNLSIRGRYLELKYDQSAEAE
;
A
#
# COMPACT_ATOMS: atom_id res chain seq x y z
N MET A 1 2.54 -23.82 -25.45
CA MET A 1 2.71 -23.88 -23.97
C MET A 1 3.39 -22.65 -23.36
N SER A 2 4.17 -21.86 -24.12
CA SER A 2 4.92 -20.69 -23.59
C SER A 2 4.04 -19.49 -23.21
N ASP A 3 2.90 -19.30 -23.89
CA ASP A 3 2.01 -18.15 -23.65
C ASP A 3 1.14 -18.31 -22.40
N ALA A 4 0.66 -19.52 -22.12
CA ALA A 4 -0.09 -19.82 -20.89
C ALA A 4 0.75 -19.54 -19.62
N ASN A 5 2.04 -19.87 -19.64
CA ASN A 5 2.95 -19.58 -18.53
C ASN A 5 3.24 -18.08 -18.35
N ARG A 6 3.24 -17.29 -19.43
CA ARG A 6 3.33 -15.82 -19.34
C ARG A 6 2.07 -15.21 -18.73
N VAL A 7 0.90 -15.62 -19.19
CA VAL A 7 -0.39 -15.14 -18.67
C VAL A 7 -0.56 -15.50 -17.19
N LEU A 8 -0.13 -16.69 -16.77
CA LEU A 8 -0.16 -17.12 -15.36
C LEU A 8 0.87 -16.39 -14.50
N ARG A 9 2.04 -16.03 -15.06
CA ARG A 9 2.99 -15.13 -14.37
C ARG A 9 2.37 -13.76 -14.16
N ASP A 10 1.86 -13.15 -15.24
CA ASP A 10 1.30 -11.80 -15.21
C ASP A 10 0.06 -11.71 -14.31
N ALA A 11 -0.78 -12.74 -14.26
CA ALA A 11 -1.90 -12.81 -13.34
C ALA A 11 -1.46 -12.85 -11.87
N ARG A 12 -0.36 -13.56 -11.55
CA ARG A 12 0.21 -13.61 -10.20
C ARG A 12 0.78 -12.25 -9.75
N PHE A 13 1.23 -11.42 -10.70
CA PHE A 13 1.74 -10.06 -10.46
C PHE A 13 0.66 -8.98 -10.39
N ARG A 14 -0.57 -9.26 -10.87
CA ARG A 14 -1.69 -8.29 -10.91
C ARG A 14 -2.52 -8.24 -9.63
N ASN A 15 -2.39 -9.21 -8.73
CA ASN A 15 -3.09 -9.18 -7.47
C ASN A 15 -2.34 -8.29 -6.47
N SER A 16 -3.05 -7.30 -5.93
CA SER A 16 -2.56 -6.41 -4.88
C SER A 16 -2.28 -7.19 -3.60
N ILE A 17 -1.25 -6.80 -2.86
CA ILE A 17 -0.70 -7.59 -1.75
C ILE A 17 -1.64 -7.60 -0.53
N GLY A 18 -2.34 -6.50 -0.24
CA GLY A 18 -3.22 -6.34 0.92
C GLY A 18 -4.51 -5.55 0.63
N TYR A 19 -5.40 -5.47 1.64
CA TYR A 19 -6.72 -4.84 1.52
C TYR A 19 -6.62 -3.31 1.38
N LYS A 20 -5.60 -2.69 1.99
CA LYS A 20 -5.37 -1.23 1.96
C LYS A 20 -4.90 -0.72 0.60
N SER A 21 -4.04 -1.44 -0.11
CA SER A 21 -3.72 -1.08 -1.50
C SER A 21 -4.94 -1.15 -2.41
N HIS A 22 -5.87 -2.08 -2.17
CA HIS A 22 -7.15 -2.15 -2.88
C HIS A 22 -8.08 -0.97 -2.53
N ALA A 23 -8.16 -0.60 -1.26
CA ALA A 23 -8.92 0.56 -0.78
C ALA A 23 -8.37 1.90 -1.30
N MET A 24 -7.05 2.07 -1.36
CA MET A 24 -6.42 3.29 -1.92
C MET A 24 -6.56 3.37 -3.44
N LYS A 25 -6.44 2.25 -4.16
CA LYS A 25 -6.75 2.17 -5.61
C LYS A 25 -8.23 2.51 -5.86
N ARG A 26 -9.16 2.01 -5.03
CA ARG A 26 -10.59 2.38 -5.06
C ARG A 26 -10.82 3.85 -4.74
N GLY A 27 -10.19 4.41 -3.71
CA GLY A 27 -10.34 5.83 -3.35
C GLY A 27 -9.85 6.77 -4.46
N HIS A 28 -8.73 6.45 -5.11
CA HIS A 28 -8.26 7.19 -6.28
C HIS A 28 -9.19 7.02 -7.50
N PHE A 29 -9.69 5.81 -7.73
CA PHE A 29 -10.68 5.56 -8.77
C PHE A 29 -11.98 6.34 -8.53
N MET A 30 -12.48 6.38 -7.29
CA MET A 30 -13.66 7.17 -6.91
C MET A 30 -13.41 8.68 -7.06
N LYS A 31 -12.21 9.19 -6.75
CA LYS A 31 -11.85 10.59 -7.04
C LYS A 31 -11.79 10.88 -8.55
N LYS A 32 -11.33 9.93 -9.38
CA LYS A 32 -11.37 10.06 -10.84
C LYS A 32 -12.81 10.06 -11.35
N LEU A 33 -13.66 9.19 -10.80
CA LEU A 33 -15.08 9.11 -11.15
C LEU A 33 -15.83 10.39 -10.75
N GLY A 34 -15.56 10.93 -9.56
CA GLY A 34 -16.14 12.20 -9.11
C GLY A 34 -15.74 13.39 -9.99
N ARG A 35 -14.49 13.46 -10.45
CA ARG A 35 -14.05 14.49 -11.40
C ARG A 35 -14.67 14.32 -12.78
N ALA A 36 -14.77 13.09 -13.28
CA ALA A 36 -15.45 12.80 -14.53
C ALA A 36 -16.94 13.20 -14.46
N ALA A 37 -17.63 12.90 -13.35
CA ALA A 37 -19.01 13.29 -13.12
C ALA A 37 -19.19 14.82 -13.11
N LEU A 38 -18.28 15.56 -12.46
CA LEU A 38 -18.31 17.03 -12.45
C LEU A 38 -18.10 17.64 -13.84
N ILE A 39 -17.16 17.11 -14.63
CA ILE A 39 -16.93 17.57 -16.01
C ILE A 39 -18.18 17.32 -16.86
N THR A 40 -18.74 16.10 -16.79
CA THR A 40 -19.95 15.74 -17.53
C THR A 40 -21.13 16.63 -17.12
N ALA A 41 -21.34 16.84 -15.82
CA ALA A 41 -22.39 17.72 -15.32
C ALA A 41 -22.21 19.17 -15.81
N GLY A 42 -20.99 19.72 -15.76
CA GLY A 42 -20.69 21.06 -16.24
C GLY A 42 -20.96 21.24 -17.73
N VAL A 43 -20.56 20.25 -18.55
CA VAL A 43 -20.81 20.28 -20.01
C VAL A 43 -22.30 20.20 -20.31
N LEU A 44 -23.06 19.34 -19.62
CA LEU A 44 -24.51 19.19 -19.83
C LEU A 44 -25.28 20.44 -19.39
N ILE A 45 -24.89 21.08 -18.29
CA ILE A 45 -25.49 22.34 -17.84
C ILE A 45 -25.22 23.45 -18.86
N GLY A 46 -23.97 23.60 -19.31
CA GLY A 46 -23.61 24.59 -20.32
C GLY A 46 -24.34 24.38 -21.64
N ALA A 47 -24.43 23.13 -22.10
CA ALA A 47 -25.16 22.76 -23.31
C ALA A 47 -26.66 23.05 -23.19
N SER A 48 -27.27 22.76 -22.03
CA SER A 48 -28.67 23.04 -21.75
C SER A 48 -28.99 24.55 -21.77
N VAL A 49 -28.13 25.38 -21.17
CA VAL A 49 -28.31 26.85 -21.18
C VAL A 49 -28.22 27.42 -22.59
N ILE A 50 -27.21 26.99 -23.36
CA ILE A 50 -27.02 27.43 -24.75
C ILE A 50 -28.18 26.96 -25.62
N GLY A 51 -28.65 25.72 -25.42
CA GLY A 51 -29.82 25.17 -26.12
C GLY A 51 -31.11 25.92 -25.82
N GLY A 52 -31.31 26.34 -24.57
CA GLY A 52 -32.48 27.14 -24.18
C GLY A 52 -32.50 28.52 -24.85
N ILE A 53 -31.33 29.14 -25.05
CA ILE A 53 -31.22 30.46 -25.71
C ILE A 53 -31.42 30.34 -27.23
N LEU A 54 -30.94 29.25 -27.84
CA LEU A 54 -30.93 29.06 -29.30
C LEU A 54 -32.11 28.24 -29.83
N ASN A 55 -33.15 27.97 -29.01
CA ASN A 55 -34.27 27.08 -29.35
C ASN A 55 -33.85 25.66 -29.79
N GLY A 56 -32.74 25.18 -29.24
CA GLY A 56 -32.15 23.88 -29.55
C GLY A 56 -30.64 23.96 -29.75
N ILE A 57 -29.94 22.89 -29.38
CA ILE A 57 -28.46 22.78 -29.49
C ILE A 57 -28.06 22.25 -30.89
N GLY A 58 -29.01 21.67 -31.63
CA GLY A 58 -28.78 21.01 -32.92
C GLY A 58 -27.87 19.79 -32.84
N PHE A 59 -27.76 19.04 -33.94
CA PHE A 59 -26.89 17.86 -34.01
C PHE A 59 -25.42 18.20 -33.69
N TRP A 60 -24.92 19.30 -34.24
CA TRP A 60 -23.54 19.75 -34.04
C TRP A 60 -23.22 20.11 -32.59
N GLY A 61 -24.14 20.75 -31.86
CA GLY A 61 -23.92 21.07 -30.45
C GLY A 61 -23.96 19.84 -29.55
N VAL A 62 -24.78 18.84 -29.88
CA VAL A 62 -24.75 17.53 -29.20
C VAL A 62 -23.41 16.83 -29.44
N MET A 63 -22.89 16.85 -30.67
CA MET A 63 -21.59 16.25 -31.00
C MET A 63 -20.42 16.94 -30.30
N ILE A 64 -20.43 18.28 -30.20
CA ILE A 64 -19.41 19.04 -29.46
C ILE A 64 -19.47 18.69 -27.97
N SER A 65 -20.67 18.61 -27.39
CA SER A 65 -20.88 18.23 -25.99
C SER A 65 -20.38 16.81 -25.71
N ALA A 66 -20.68 15.87 -26.61
CA ALA A 66 -20.18 14.50 -26.52
C ALA A 66 -18.64 14.44 -26.62
N GLY A 67 -18.03 15.24 -27.49
CA GLY A 67 -16.58 15.37 -27.61
C GLY A 67 -15.92 15.93 -26.34
N LEU A 68 -16.51 16.95 -25.72
CA LEU A 68 -16.04 17.53 -24.46
C LEU A 68 -16.14 16.55 -23.29
N ILE A 69 -17.24 15.79 -23.22
CA ILE A 69 -17.43 14.73 -22.23
C ILE A 69 -16.38 13.63 -22.43
N GLY A 70 -16.23 13.13 -23.67
CA GLY A 70 -15.26 12.09 -23.99
C GLY A 70 -13.81 12.51 -23.72
N GLY A 71 -13.42 13.72 -24.14
CA GLY A 71 -12.09 14.29 -23.90
C GLY A 71 -11.82 14.54 -22.41
N GLY A 72 -12.82 15.03 -21.67
CA GLY A 72 -12.74 15.23 -20.23
C GLY A 72 -12.57 13.93 -19.44
N ILE A 73 -13.32 12.89 -19.80
CA ILE A 73 -13.19 11.55 -19.23
C ILE A 73 -11.80 10.98 -19.54
N TRP A 74 -11.34 11.07 -20.79
CA TRP A 74 -10.02 10.60 -21.18
C TRP A 74 -8.90 11.30 -20.41
N ALA A 75 -8.97 12.62 -20.28
CA ALA A 75 -8.03 13.42 -19.50
C ALA A 75 -8.05 13.04 -18.01
N ALA A 76 -9.24 12.86 -17.42
CA ALA A 76 -9.41 12.45 -16.03
C ALA A 76 -8.95 11.01 -15.73
N MET A 77 -9.00 10.11 -16.71
CA MET A 77 -8.42 8.78 -16.58
C MET A 77 -6.88 8.82 -16.67
N LYS A 78 -6.35 9.59 -17.62
CA LYS A 78 -4.90 9.73 -17.89
C LYS A 78 -4.16 10.51 -16.81
N PHE A 79 -4.83 11.44 -16.12
CA PHE A 79 -4.27 12.27 -15.05
C PHE A 79 -5.20 12.35 -13.83
N PRO A 80 -4.67 12.29 -12.59
CA PRO A 80 -3.26 12.30 -12.23
C PRO A 80 -2.67 10.87 -12.13
N LYS A 81 -1.42 10.72 -12.58
CA LYS A 81 -0.60 9.53 -12.30
C LYS A 81 -0.39 9.46 -10.78
N MET A 82 -0.65 8.30 -10.16
CA MET A 82 -0.34 8.13 -8.74
C MET A 82 1.16 8.38 -8.55
N LYS A 83 1.53 9.32 -7.68
CA LYS A 83 2.92 9.50 -7.30
C LYS A 83 3.31 8.24 -6.54
N ILE A 84 4.17 7.42 -7.15
CA ILE A 84 4.75 6.26 -6.48
C ILE A 84 5.51 6.80 -5.27
N PRO A 85 5.21 6.34 -4.04
CA PRO A 85 5.98 6.75 -2.86
C PRO A 85 7.48 6.53 -3.14
N THR A 86 8.34 7.50 -2.88
CA THR A 86 9.79 7.32 -2.92
C THR A 86 10.29 6.90 -1.53
N PRO A 87 11.45 6.23 -1.41
CA PRO A 87 12.03 5.88 -0.12
C PRO A 87 12.10 7.05 0.86
N GLU A 88 12.42 8.27 0.39
CA GLU A 88 12.45 9.46 1.25
C GLU A 88 11.08 9.80 1.85
N THR A 89 9.99 9.55 1.11
CA THR A 89 8.61 9.77 1.58
C THR A 89 8.11 8.69 2.54
N LEU A 90 8.77 7.53 2.58
CA LEU A 90 8.49 6.48 3.58
C LEU A 90 9.06 6.90 4.93
N VAL A 91 10.34 7.30 4.99
CA VAL A 91 11.00 7.77 6.22
C VAL A 91 10.27 8.94 6.87
N GLN A 92 9.78 9.89 6.07
CA GLN A 92 9.08 11.09 6.55
C GLN A 92 7.58 10.88 6.86
N SER A 93 7.05 9.67 6.68
CA SER A 93 5.61 9.44 6.84
C SER A 93 5.16 9.11 8.26
N ASP A 94 3.96 9.60 8.62
CA ASP A 94 3.24 9.17 9.83
C ASP A 94 3.10 7.64 9.81
N LEU A 95 3.40 7.02 10.96
CA LEU A 95 3.38 5.58 11.21
C LEU A 95 2.07 4.93 10.74
N LYS A 96 0.95 5.65 10.88
CA LYS A 96 -0.39 5.20 10.44
C LYS A 96 -0.50 5.00 8.94
N SER A 97 0.24 5.80 8.17
CA SER A 97 0.29 5.75 6.71
C SER A 97 1.47 4.94 6.17
N LEU A 98 2.49 4.72 7.00
CA LEU A 98 3.75 4.07 6.63
C LEU A 98 3.51 2.66 6.10
N ALA A 99 2.78 1.82 6.84
CA ALA A 99 2.47 0.44 6.42
C ALA A 99 1.83 0.39 5.02
N GLY A 100 0.82 1.25 4.77
CA GLY A 100 0.14 1.31 3.48
C GLY A 100 0.98 1.89 2.35
N LYS A 101 1.88 2.84 2.64
CA LYS A 101 2.81 3.39 1.63
C LYS A 101 3.91 2.38 1.29
N THR A 102 4.44 1.67 2.28
CA THR A 102 5.44 0.61 2.11
C THR A 102 4.86 -0.54 1.29
N GLU A 103 3.61 -0.93 1.52
CA GLU A 103 2.92 -1.94 0.71
C GLU A 103 2.85 -1.54 -0.78
N ILE A 104 2.44 -0.30 -1.07
CA ILE A 104 2.40 0.22 -2.45
C ILE A 104 3.80 0.23 -3.07
N TRP A 105 4.79 0.66 -2.30
CA TRP A 105 6.17 0.72 -2.77
C TRP A 105 6.71 -0.68 -3.08
N LEU A 106 6.49 -1.65 -2.19
CA LEU A 106 6.85 -3.06 -2.36
C LEU A 106 6.18 -3.68 -3.59
N GLU A 107 4.89 -3.39 -3.82
CA GLU A 107 4.17 -3.84 -5.01
C GLU A 107 4.84 -3.34 -6.30
N ALA A 108 5.29 -2.08 -6.31
CA ALA A 108 6.01 -1.51 -7.44
C ALA A 108 7.40 -2.12 -7.67
N GLN A 109 8.01 -2.73 -6.64
CA GLN A 109 9.33 -3.37 -6.76
C GLN A 109 9.27 -4.78 -7.35
N ARG A 110 8.13 -5.48 -7.26
CA ARG A 110 7.98 -6.90 -7.67
C ARG A 110 8.59 -7.25 -9.03
N PRO A 111 8.46 -6.44 -10.10
CA PRO A 111 9.01 -6.80 -11.41
C PRO A 111 10.54 -6.83 -11.46
N ALA A 112 11.21 -6.13 -10.54
CA ALA A 112 12.67 -6.05 -10.48
C ALA A 112 13.30 -7.16 -9.60
N LEU A 113 12.47 -7.93 -8.89
CA LEU A 113 12.89 -8.91 -7.90
C LEU A 113 12.86 -10.34 -8.45
N PRO A 114 13.74 -11.23 -7.95
CA PRO A 114 13.72 -12.64 -8.31
C PRO A 114 12.47 -13.35 -7.72
N PRO A 115 12.00 -14.46 -8.34
CA PRO A 115 10.77 -15.13 -7.93
C PRO A 115 10.68 -15.50 -6.44
N PRO A 116 11.74 -16.01 -5.77
CA PRO A 116 11.67 -16.31 -4.34
C PRO A 116 11.51 -15.06 -3.47
N ALA A 117 12.20 -13.96 -3.80
CA ALA A 117 12.10 -12.70 -3.08
C ALA A 117 10.71 -12.05 -3.18
N ILE A 118 10.00 -12.26 -4.30
CA ILE A 118 8.63 -11.77 -4.47
C ILE A 118 7.69 -12.40 -3.43
N LYS A 119 7.88 -13.67 -3.06
CA LYS A 119 7.07 -14.32 -2.03
C LYS A 119 7.27 -13.62 -0.68
N ILE A 120 8.52 -13.44 -0.27
CA ILE A 120 8.86 -12.78 1.01
C ILE A 120 8.31 -11.36 1.07
N VAL A 121 8.44 -10.59 -0.02
CA VAL A 121 7.87 -9.25 -0.11
C VAL A 121 6.35 -9.23 0.05
N ASN A 122 5.65 -10.22 -0.52
CA ASN A 122 4.21 -10.34 -0.35
C ASN A 122 3.85 -10.71 1.10
N ASP A 123 4.61 -11.63 1.72
CA ASP A 123 4.41 -12.07 3.10
C ASP A 123 4.60 -10.88 4.07
N ILE A 124 5.65 -10.06 3.86
CA ILE A 124 5.85 -8.79 4.57
C ILE A 124 4.65 -7.86 4.39
N GLY A 125 4.19 -7.65 3.15
CA GLY A 125 3.05 -6.77 2.88
C GLY A 125 1.76 -7.24 3.57
N GLN A 126 1.53 -8.55 3.65
CA GLN A 126 0.39 -9.13 4.37
C GLN A 126 0.51 -8.93 5.89
N GLN A 127 1.69 -9.16 6.46
CA GLN A 127 1.95 -8.89 7.89
C GLN A 127 1.72 -7.41 8.23
N LEU A 128 2.17 -6.50 7.36
CA LEU A 128 1.96 -5.05 7.54
C LEU A 128 0.47 -4.65 7.50
N ASP A 129 -0.35 -5.32 6.69
CA ASP A 129 -1.80 -5.09 6.65
C ASP A 129 -2.47 -5.57 7.95
N MET A 130 -2.06 -6.73 8.46
CA MET A 130 -2.52 -7.27 9.75
C MET A 130 -2.10 -6.39 10.94
N LEU A 131 -0.91 -5.80 10.87
CA LEU A 131 -0.34 -4.90 11.87
C LEU A 131 -0.98 -3.52 11.92
N SER A 132 -1.56 -3.09 10.81
CA SER A 132 -2.06 -1.74 10.63
C SER A 132 -2.98 -1.21 11.75
N PRO A 133 -3.97 -1.95 12.27
CA PRO A 133 -4.78 -1.49 13.40
C PRO A 133 -3.99 -1.34 14.71
N GLN A 134 -2.94 -2.13 14.93
CA GLN A 134 -2.09 -2.04 16.11
C GLN A 134 -1.17 -0.83 16.02
N LEU A 135 -0.57 -0.59 14.84
CA LEU A 135 0.23 0.59 14.56
C LEU A 135 -0.54 1.91 14.76
N GLN A 136 -1.87 1.90 14.59
CA GLN A 136 -2.70 3.08 14.84
C GLN A 136 -2.85 3.44 16.31
N LYS A 137 -2.66 2.47 17.22
CA LYS A 137 -2.73 2.66 18.68
C LYS A 137 -1.40 3.13 19.27
N LEU A 138 -0.29 2.80 18.62
CA LEU A 138 1.05 3.19 19.05
C LEU A 138 1.25 4.71 18.96
N LYS A 139 2.02 5.25 19.90
CA LYS A 139 2.47 6.63 19.86
C LYS A 139 3.78 6.72 19.08
N GLU A 140 4.03 7.85 18.44
CA GLU A 140 5.25 8.04 17.64
C GLU A 140 6.56 7.94 18.45
N GLY A 141 6.49 8.10 19.78
CA GLY A 141 7.64 7.96 20.69
C GLY A 141 7.88 6.56 21.23
N ASP A 142 7.05 5.57 20.88
CA ASP A 142 7.24 4.19 21.37
C ASP A 142 8.45 3.53 20.67
N ALA A 143 9.24 2.77 21.43
CA ALA A 143 10.42 2.08 20.89
C ALA A 143 10.05 1.13 19.73
N ALA A 144 8.93 0.42 19.84
CA ALA A 144 8.43 -0.47 18.79
C ALA A 144 8.04 0.30 17.51
N ALA A 145 7.50 1.52 17.64
CA ALA A 145 7.16 2.37 16.50
C ALA A 145 8.42 2.85 15.76
N TYR A 146 9.49 3.18 16.51
CA TYR A 146 10.76 3.58 15.94
C TYR A 146 11.42 2.43 15.15
N GLU A 147 11.49 1.23 15.72
CA GLU A 147 12.07 0.06 15.05
C GLU A 147 11.32 -0.30 13.77
N ILE A 148 9.98 -0.31 13.81
CA ILE A 148 9.16 -0.56 12.62
C ILE A 148 9.39 0.50 11.54
N ARG A 149 9.51 1.78 11.93
CA ARG A 149 9.82 2.86 10.98
C ARG A 149 11.17 2.64 10.32
N LYS A 150 12.18 2.26 11.10
CA LYS A 150 13.53 2.00 10.59
C LYS A 150 13.57 0.79 9.64
N LEU A 151 12.93 -0.31 10.02
CA LEU A 151 12.82 -1.51 9.18
C LEU A 151 12.13 -1.20 7.84
N MET A 152 11.01 -0.48 7.86
CA MET A 152 10.22 -0.20 6.65
C MET A 152 10.72 0.97 5.81
N GLY A 153 11.23 2.01 6.45
CA GLY A 153 11.60 3.27 5.81
C GLY A 153 13.05 3.28 5.32
N GLU A 154 13.94 2.57 6.01
CA GLU A 154 15.37 2.59 5.73
C GLU A 154 15.84 1.23 5.24
N HIS A 155 15.80 0.20 6.10
CA HIS A 155 16.46 -1.08 5.83
C HIS A 155 15.87 -1.82 4.63
N LEU A 156 14.55 -1.92 4.55
CA LEU A 156 13.87 -2.61 3.46
C LEU A 156 14.05 -1.89 2.11
N PRO A 157 13.87 -0.55 2.02
CA PRO A 157 14.17 0.20 0.81
C PRO A 157 15.63 0.17 0.39
N GLU A 158 16.56 0.27 1.35
CA GLU A 158 18.00 0.22 1.10
C GLU A 158 18.42 -1.13 0.52
N LEU A 159 17.96 -2.24 1.11
CA LEU A 159 18.30 -3.59 0.68
C LEU A 159 17.86 -3.86 -0.77
N ILE A 160 16.62 -3.52 -1.10
CA ILE A 160 16.09 -3.70 -2.46
C ILE A 160 16.78 -2.74 -3.44
N SER A 161 17.05 -1.50 -3.04
CA SER A 161 17.73 -0.53 -3.90
C SER A 161 19.17 -0.96 -4.19
N GLY A 162 19.88 -1.47 -3.18
CA GLY A 162 21.23 -2.05 -3.32
C GLY A 162 21.23 -3.22 -4.30
N TYR A 163 20.29 -4.16 -4.20
CA TYR A 163 20.15 -5.25 -5.17
C TYR A 163 19.83 -4.74 -6.59
N ARG A 164 18.96 -3.73 -6.71
CA ARG A 164 18.57 -3.17 -8.02
C ARG A 164 19.71 -2.44 -8.71
N ALA A 165 20.64 -1.83 -7.95
CA ALA A 165 21.82 -1.18 -8.49
C ALA A 165 22.79 -2.17 -9.17
N ILE A 166 22.72 -3.46 -8.82
CA ILE A 166 23.58 -4.50 -9.41
C ILE A 166 23.11 -4.83 -10.84
N PRO A 167 24.00 -4.83 -11.84
CA PRO A 167 23.69 -5.26 -13.21
C PRO A 167 23.14 -6.69 -13.27
N GLN A 168 22.14 -6.95 -14.13
CA GLN A 168 21.47 -8.26 -14.21
C GLN A 168 22.44 -9.43 -14.45
N SER A 169 23.51 -9.21 -15.22
CA SER A 169 24.54 -10.21 -15.52
C SER A 169 25.36 -10.64 -14.30
N LEU A 170 25.37 -9.84 -13.23
CA LEU A 170 26.15 -10.10 -12.01
C LEU A 170 25.31 -10.61 -10.85
N ARG A 171 23.98 -10.52 -10.92
CA ARG A 171 23.07 -10.90 -9.80
C ARG A 171 23.11 -12.38 -9.43
N ARG A 172 23.49 -13.25 -10.37
CA ARG A 172 23.61 -14.70 -10.19
C ARG A 172 25.07 -15.18 -10.13
N LYS A 173 26.03 -14.27 -10.18
CA LYS A 173 27.44 -14.63 -10.02
C LYS A 173 27.77 -14.63 -8.53
N ASN A 174 28.55 -15.61 -8.11
CA ASN A 174 29.07 -15.65 -6.76
C ASN A 174 29.94 -14.42 -6.53
N ASN A 175 29.69 -13.73 -5.42
CA ASN A 175 30.57 -12.68 -4.94
C ASN A 175 31.73 -13.29 -4.14
N ASP A 176 32.70 -12.47 -3.75
CA ASP A 176 33.88 -12.89 -2.95
C ASP A 176 33.50 -13.59 -1.64
N ASN A 177 32.30 -13.31 -1.11
CA ASN A 177 31.74 -13.93 0.10
C ASN A 177 31.01 -15.27 -0.16
N GLY A 178 31.13 -15.85 -1.35
CA GLY A 178 30.56 -17.16 -1.69
C GLY A 178 29.03 -17.22 -1.84
N LYS A 179 28.33 -16.10 -1.66
CA LYS A 179 26.87 -15.97 -1.91
C LYS A 179 26.62 -15.08 -3.11
N THR A 180 25.57 -15.40 -3.87
CA THR A 180 25.09 -14.53 -4.94
C THR A 180 24.33 -13.32 -4.37
N PRO A 181 24.30 -12.17 -5.06
CA PRO A 181 23.46 -11.05 -4.68
C PRO A 181 21.97 -11.41 -4.53
N GLU A 182 21.47 -12.35 -5.34
CA GLU A 182 20.11 -12.88 -5.22
C GLU A 182 19.88 -13.61 -3.89
N GLU A 183 20.81 -14.49 -3.47
CA GLU A 183 20.74 -15.17 -2.18
C GLU A 183 20.87 -14.20 -1.00
N GLN A 184 21.73 -13.18 -1.12
CA GLN A 184 21.88 -12.15 -0.10
C GLN A 184 20.61 -11.32 0.08
N LEU A 185 19.95 -10.95 -1.03
CA LEU A 185 18.65 -10.28 -1.01
C LEU A 185 17.60 -11.14 -0.30
N ILE A 186 17.50 -12.42 -0.67
CA ILE A 186 16.52 -13.34 -0.09
C ILE A 186 16.75 -13.46 1.42
N GLY A 187 17.99 -13.69 1.86
CA GLY A 187 18.34 -13.79 3.27
C GLY A 187 18.06 -12.49 4.05
N GLY A 188 18.40 -11.34 3.48
CA GLY A 188 18.11 -10.04 4.10
C GLY A 188 16.63 -9.75 4.23
N LEU A 189 15.84 -10.06 3.19
CA LEU A 189 14.38 -9.88 3.21
C LEU A 189 13.72 -10.81 4.25
N SER A 190 14.15 -12.08 4.34
CA SER A 190 13.64 -13.01 5.35
C SER A 190 14.00 -12.57 6.77
N LEU A 191 15.17 -11.96 6.97
CA LEU A 191 15.54 -11.40 8.27
C LEU A 191 14.62 -10.24 8.64
N ILE A 192 14.39 -9.31 7.71
CA ILE A 192 13.49 -8.16 7.93
C ILE A 192 12.07 -8.63 8.25
N GLU A 193 11.54 -9.61 7.50
CA GLU A 193 10.25 -10.22 7.79
C GLU A 193 10.17 -10.76 9.22
N LYS A 194 11.19 -11.50 9.66
CA LYS A 194 11.25 -12.06 11.00
C LYS A 194 11.31 -10.97 12.08
N GLU A 195 12.09 -9.91 11.88
CA GLU A 195 12.17 -8.79 12.82
C GLU A 195 10.83 -8.05 12.92
N ILE A 196 10.15 -7.81 11.78
CA ILE A 196 8.80 -7.22 11.77
C ILE A 196 7.84 -8.10 12.59
N SER A 197 7.86 -9.41 12.41
CA SER A 197 7.05 -10.35 13.21
C SER A 197 7.39 -10.27 14.71
N GLY A 198 8.68 -10.21 15.06
CA GLY A 198 9.12 -10.10 16.44
C GLY A 198 8.63 -8.83 17.14
N VAL A 199 8.75 -7.67 16.47
CA VAL A 199 8.23 -6.41 17.03
C VAL A 199 6.70 -6.43 17.14
N THR A 200 6.01 -7.08 16.19
CA THR A 200 4.56 -7.30 16.24
C THR A 200 4.14 -8.07 17.48
N GLU A 201 4.80 -9.19 17.76
CA GLU A 201 4.52 -10.01 18.93
C GLU A 201 4.77 -9.23 20.23
N GLN A 202 5.80 -8.38 20.27
CA GLN A 202 6.07 -7.53 21.41
C GLN A 202 4.93 -6.52 21.66
N ILE A 203 4.43 -5.89 20.59
CA ILE A 203 3.28 -4.98 20.68
C ILE A 203 2.03 -5.74 21.18
N ALA A 204 1.78 -6.94 20.64
CA ALA A 204 0.62 -7.75 21.02
C ALA A 204 0.68 -8.23 22.48
N LYS A 205 1.87 -8.60 23.00
CA LYS A 205 2.04 -8.98 24.41
C LYS A 205 1.64 -7.85 25.36
N GLY A 206 2.02 -6.61 25.06
CA GLY A 206 1.62 -5.45 25.88
C GLY A 206 0.10 -5.26 25.96
N ASP A 207 -0.62 -5.51 24.86
CA ASP A 207 -2.09 -5.45 24.83
C ASP A 207 -2.72 -6.57 25.69
N ILE A 208 -2.15 -7.79 25.64
CA ILE A 208 -2.62 -8.95 26.44
C ILE A 208 -2.38 -8.69 27.94
N ASP A 209 -1.21 -8.19 28.30
CA ASP A 209 -0.86 -7.90 29.69
C ASP A 209 -1.80 -6.84 30.28
N ASN A 210 -2.11 -5.77 29.53
CA ASN A 210 -3.06 -4.74 29.94
C ASN A 210 -4.47 -5.31 30.16
N LEU A 211 -4.92 -6.24 29.31
CA LEU A 211 -6.20 -6.92 29.49
C LEU A 211 -6.23 -7.74 30.78
N SER A 212 -5.15 -8.47 31.08
CA SER A 212 -5.05 -9.27 32.31
C SER A 212 -5.10 -8.41 33.58
N ILE A 213 -4.44 -7.25 33.58
CA ILE A 213 -4.45 -6.30 34.70
C ILE A 213 -5.87 -5.77 34.92
N ARG A 214 -6.57 -5.41 33.84
CA ARG A 214 -7.96 -4.93 33.92
C ARG A 214 -8.90 -6.02 34.43
N GLY A 215 -8.74 -7.26 33.97
CA GLY A 215 -9.52 -8.40 34.47
C GLY A 215 -9.36 -8.57 35.98
N ARG A 216 -8.11 -8.61 36.46
CA ARG A 216 -7.81 -8.73 37.89
C ARG A 216 -8.32 -7.55 38.71
N TYR A 217 -8.25 -6.32 38.17
CA TYR A 217 -8.83 -5.15 38.83
C TYR A 217 -10.36 -5.25 38.97
N LEU A 218 -11.04 -5.73 37.92
CA LEU A 218 -12.50 -5.90 37.94
C LEU A 218 -12.91 -6.99 38.94
N GLU A 219 -12.21 -8.13 38.97
CA GLU A 219 -12.41 -9.16 39.98
C GLU A 219 -12.26 -8.57 41.38
N LEU A 220 -11.14 -7.93 41.69
CA LEU A 220 -10.92 -7.33 43.02
C LEU A 220 -11.98 -6.30 43.40
N LYS A 221 -12.44 -5.46 42.46
CA LYS A 221 -13.39 -4.39 42.74
C LYS A 221 -14.82 -4.91 42.97
N TYR A 222 -15.24 -5.91 42.20
CA TYR A 222 -16.63 -6.37 42.18
C TYR A 222 -16.87 -7.60 43.06
N ASP A 223 -15.86 -8.44 43.26
CA ASP A 223 -15.92 -9.61 44.15
C ASP A 223 -15.91 -9.16 45.61
N GLN A 224 -15.07 -8.16 45.97
CA GLN A 224 -15.07 -7.57 47.32
C GLN A 224 -16.35 -6.78 47.65
N SER A 225 -17.06 -6.27 46.65
CA SER A 225 -18.36 -5.61 46.88
C SER A 225 -19.52 -6.61 47.03
N ALA A 226 -19.35 -7.86 46.58
CA ALA A 226 -20.35 -8.92 46.75
C ALA A 226 -20.25 -9.62 48.11
N GLU A 227 -19.08 -9.59 48.76
CA GLU A 227 -18.88 -10.13 50.13
C GLU A 227 -19.22 -9.13 51.25
N ALA A 228 -19.50 -7.87 50.91
CA ALA A 228 -19.79 -6.79 51.86
C ALA A 228 -21.29 -6.47 52.01
N GLU A 229 -22.18 -7.21 51.33
CA GLU A 229 -23.65 -7.23 51.52
C GLU A 229 -24.07 -8.51 52.28
#